data_AF-A0A2N2NHV8-F1
#
_entry.id   AF-A0A2N2NHV8-F1
#
_cell.length_a   1.000
_cell.length_b   1.000
_cell.length_c   1.000
_cell.angle_alpha   90.00
_cell.angle_beta   90.00
_cell.angle_gamma   90.00
#
_symmetry.space_group_name_H-M   'P 1'
#
loop_
_entity.id
_entity.type
_entity.pdbx_description
1 polymer ?
#
loop_
_entity_poly.entity_id
_entity_poly.type
_entity_poly.pdbx_seq_one_letter_code
_entity_poly.pdbx_strand_id
1 'polypeptide(L)'
;MQNLDQLDMLFVLWAFLYQIVLIIHFAVRKSFFNQYTLKFGWLVYALCIPGLIISVIILLGGKSWSFWLGGFLLLIFSGFGFYIDYIKKIEWRKPINKSVMFP
;
A
#
# COMPACT_ATOMS: atom_id res chain seq x y z
N MET A 1 16.08 17.91 15.19
CA MET A 1 16.41 17.35 13.86
C MET A 1 16.61 15.83 13.93
N GLN A 2 17.44 15.30 14.84
CA GLN A 2 17.65 13.85 15.03
C GLN A 2 16.38 12.97 15.05
N ASN A 3 15.30 13.41 15.73
CA ASN A 3 14.06 12.63 15.78
C ASN A 3 13.37 12.48 14.41
N LEU A 4 13.49 13.49 13.53
CA LEU A 4 12.94 13.39 12.17
C LEU A 4 13.78 12.45 11.31
N ASP A 5 15.08 12.29 11.58
CA ASP A 5 15.94 11.37 10.84
C ASP A 5 15.67 9.92 11.22
N GLN A 6 15.32 9.66 12.49
CA GLN A 6 14.82 8.35 12.93
C GLN A 6 13.49 7.99 12.27
N LEU A 7 12.59 8.98 12.09
CA LEU A 7 11.33 8.77 11.38
C LEU A 7 11.54 8.50 9.88
N ASP A 8 12.52 9.13 9.23
CA ASP A 8 12.87 8.81 7.85
C ASP A 8 13.34 7.35 7.73
N MET A 9 14.25 6.91 8.62
CA MET A 9 14.72 5.53 8.63
C MET A 9 13.57 4.55 8.88
N LEU A 10 12.69 4.86 9.85
CA LEU A 10 11.51 4.06 10.13
C LEU A 10 10.57 3.99 8.92
N PHE A 11 10.34 5.11 8.23
CA PHE A 11 9.53 5.17 7.02
C PHE A 11 10.12 4.29 5.92
N VAL A 12 11.43 4.36 5.68
CA VAL A 12 12.11 3.54 4.66
C VAL A 12 11.98 2.06 4.98
N LEU A 13 12.27 1.64 6.21
CA LEU A 13 12.12 0.26 6.65
C LEU A 13 10.66 -0.22 6.50
N TRP A 14 9.70 0.62 6.89
CA TRP A 14 8.28 0.32 6.75
C TRP A 14 7.85 0.21 5.29
N ALA A 15 8.33 1.09 4.42
CA ALA A 15 8.04 1.07 3.00
C ALA A 15 8.55 -0.23 2.35
N PHE A 16 9.79 -0.65 2.65
CA PHE A 16 10.33 -1.92 2.15
C PHE A 16 9.54 -3.13 2.67
N LEU A 17 9.26 -3.18 3.97
CA LEU A 17 8.40 -4.21 4.56
C LEU A 17 7.07 -4.26 3.80
N TYR A 18 6.45 -3.10 3.59
CA TYR A 18 5.15 -3.05 2.96
C TYR A 18 5.17 -3.52 1.50
N GLN A 19 6.20 -3.13 0.73
CA GLN A 19 6.38 -3.59 -0.64
C GLN A 19 6.56 -5.11 -0.71
N ILE A 20 7.34 -5.70 0.19
CA ILE A 20 7.51 -7.16 0.27
C ILE A 20 6.16 -7.84 0.54
N VAL A 21 5.40 -7.33 1.51
CA VAL A 21 4.07 -7.88 1.83
C VAL A 21 3.11 -7.76 0.63
N LEU A 22 3.13 -6.63 -0.09
CA LEU A 22 2.31 -6.45 -1.30
C LEU A 22 2.68 -7.43 -2.41
N ILE A 23 3.98 -7.66 -2.64
CA ILE A 23 4.44 -8.64 -3.64
C ILE A 23 3.92 -10.03 -3.29
N ILE A 24 4.07 -10.46 -2.03
CA ILE A 24 3.56 -11.75 -1.56
C ILE A 24 2.04 -11.80 -1.72
N HIS A 25 1.33 -10.76 -1.28
CA HIS A 25 -0.11 -10.65 -1.39
C HIS A 25 -0.58 -10.86 -2.83
N PHE A 26 -0.01 -10.13 -3.79
CA PHE A 26 -0.39 -10.25 -5.20
C PHE A 26 0.02 -11.58 -5.84
N ALA A 27 1.12 -12.21 -5.38
CA ALA A 27 1.53 -13.52 -5.84
C ALA A 27 0.52 -14.61 -5.43
N VAL A 28 0.04 -14.58 -4.18
CA VAL A 28 -0.91 -15.56 -3.67
C VAL A 28 -2.37 -15.23 -4.01
N ARG A 29 -2.67 -13.95 -4.29
CA ARG A 29 -4.03 -13.44 -4.46
C ARG A 29 -4.85 -14.24 -5.47
N LYS A 30 -4.24 -14.61 -6.59
CA LYS A 30 -4.93 -15.32 -7.69
C LYS A 30 -5.33 -16.73 -7.27
N SER A 31 -4.40 -17.48 -6.68
CA SER A 31 -4.62 -18.89 -6.33
C SER A 31 -5.57 -19.03 -5.13
N PHE A 32 -5.63 -18.02 -4.26
CA PHE A 32 -6.36 -18.08 -3.00
C PHE A 32 -7.33 -16.90 -2.82
N PHE A 33 -7.98 -16.45 -3.90
CA PHE A 33 -8.83 -15.25 -3.86
C PHE A 33 -9.94 -15.33 -2.80
N ASN A 34 -10.71 -16.42 -2.80
CA ASN A 34 -11.82 -16.60 -1.86
C ASN A 34 -11.39 -17.00 -0.44
N GLN A 35 -10.27 -17.74 -0.33
CA GLN A 35 -9.82 -18.30 0.95
C GLN A 35 -8.94 -17.34 1.75
N TYR A 36 -8.11 -16.56 1.06
CA TYR A 36 -7.16 -15.61 1.64
C TYR A 36 -7.53 -14.18 1.31
N THR A 37 -7.61 -13.81 0.02
CA THR A 37 -7.71 -12.40 -0.38
C THR A 37 -8.95 -11.76 0.20
N LEU A 38 -10.14 -12.32 -0.02
CA LEU A 38 -11.38 -11.74 0.50
C LEU A 38 -11.51 -11.79 2.03
N LYS A 39 -10.73 -12.63 2.73
CA LYS A 39 -10.79 -12.73 4.20
C LYS A 39 -9.79 -11.82 4.90
N PHE A 40 -8.55 -11.77 4.40
CA PHE A 40 -7.41 -11.17 5.10
C PHE A 40 -6.65 -10.15 4.27
N GLY A 41 -6.87 -10.05 2.95
CA GLY A 41 -6.15 -9.12 2.08
C GLY A 41 -6.27 -7.65 2.47
N TRP A 42 -7.35 -7.25 3.14
CA TRP A 42 -7.61 -5.88 3.58
C TRP A 42 -6.60 -5.45 4.64
N LEU A 43 -6.09 -6.39 5.44
CA LEU A 43 -5.01 -6.13 6.40
C LEU A 43 -3.76 -5.68 5.66
N VAL A 44 -3.45 -6.29 4.52
CA VAL A 44 -2.32 -5.86 3.68
C VAL A 44 -2.54 -4.44 3.19
N TYR A 45 -3.73 -4.10 2.70
CA TYR A 45 -4.02 -2.73 2.28
C TYR A 45 -3.95 -1.72 3.45
N ALA A 46 -4.35 -2.11 4.65
CA ALA A 46 -4.29 -1.27 5.85
C ALA A 46 -2.86 -0.96 6.33
N LEU A 47 -1.85 -1.74 5.93
CA LEU A 47 -0.44 -1.47 6.28
C LEU A 47 0.11 -0.16 5.68
N CYS A 48 -0.62 0.50 4.76
CA CYS A 48 -0.27 1.85 4.32
C CYS A 48 -0.49 2.90 5.44
N ILE A 49 -1.37 2.65 6.42
CA ILE A 49 -1.76 3.62 7.44
C ILE A 49 -0.57 4.06 8.30
N PRO A 50 0.28 3.17 8.85
CA PRO A 50 1.47 3.61 9.60
C PRO A 50 2.43 4.42 8.73
N GLY A 51 2.63 4.04 7.47
CA GLY A 51 3.48 4.80 6.53
C GLY A 51 2.93 6.21 6.24
N LEU A 52 1.60 6.35 6.13
CA LEU A 52 0.92 7.62 5.99
C LEU A 52 1.07 8.48 7.25
N ILE A 53 0.88 7.90 8.43
CA ILE A 53 1.04 8.61 9.72
C ILE A 53 2.47 9.16 9.84
N ILE A 54 3.48 8.33 9.58
CA ILE A 54 4.89 8.77 9.60
C ILE A 54 5.10 9.90 8.60
N SER A 55 4.55 9.77 7.38
CA SER A 55 4.65 10.81 6.35
C SER A 55 3.99 12.13 6.76
N VAL A 56 2.83 12.09 7.42
CA VAL A 56 2.17 13.30 7.95
C VAL A 56 3.02 13.96 9.03
N ILE A 57 3.62 13.18 9.94
CA ILE A 57 4.51 13.73 10.97
C ILE A 57 5.75 14.39 10.34
N ILE A 58 6.36 13.75 9.33
CA ILE A 58 7.52 14.30 8.60
C ILE A 58 7.14 15.59 7.85
N LEU A 59 5.96 15.62 7.23
CA LEU A 59 5.40 16.81 6.56
C LEU A 59 5.23 17.97 7.55
N LEU A 60 4.59 17.72 8.70
CA LEU A 60 4.41 18.73 9.75
C LEU A 60 5.74 19.19 10.36
N GLY A 61 6.77 18.33 10.33
CA GLY A 61 8.15 18.65 10.70
C GLY A 61 8.90 19.54 9.69
N GLY A 62 8.30 19.87 8.54
CA GLY A 62 8.86 20.79 7.56
C GLY A 62 9.91 20.19 6.61
N LYS A 63 10.02 18.85 6.51
CA LYS A 63 10.93 18.21 5.56
C LYS A 63 10.44 18.37 4.11
N SER A 64 11.37 18.31 3.16
CA SER A 64 11.05 18.39 1.73
C SER A 64 10.13 17.24 1.30
N TRP A 65 9.37 17.48 0.23
CA TRP A 65 8.37 16.54 -0.29
C TRP A 65 8.92 15.13 -0.56
N SER A 66 10.20 15.04 -0.92
CA SER A 66 10.90 13.77 -1.18
C SER A 66 10.88 12.81 0.02
N PHE A 67 10.74 13.31 1.25
CA PHE A 67 10.74 12.48 2.47
C PHE A 67 9.36 11.98 2.89
N TRP A 68 8.28 12.66 2.52
CA TRP A 68 6.92 12.32 2.99
C TRP A 68 5.94 11.94 1.88
N LEU A 69 6.21 12.27 0.62
CA LEU A 69 5.28 11.98 -0.48
C LEU A 69 4.99 10.48 -0.61
N GLY A 70 5.96 9.63 -0.27
CA GLY A 70 5.84 8.18 -0.37
C GLY A 70 4.63 7.60 0.37
N GLY A 71 4.33 8.04 1.61
CA GLY A 71 3.19 7.50 2.36
C GLY A 71 1.84 7.80 1.72
N PHE A 72 1.70 8.97 1.08
CA PHE A 72 0.49 9.31 0.33
C PHE A 72 0.34 8.47 -0.94
N LEU A 73 1.44 8.23 -1.66
CA LEU A 73 1.44 7.36 -2.83
C LEU A 73 1.07 5.91 -2.45
N LEU A 74 1.58 5.42 -1.32
CA LEU A 74 1.19 4.12 -0.78
C LEU A 74 -0.31 4.08 -0.49
N LEU A 75 -0.88 5.10 0.17
CA LEU A 75 -2.32 5.17 0.43
C LEU A 75 -3.16 5.07 -0.86
N ILE A 76 -2.80 5.85 -1.89
CA ILE A 76 -3.53 5.83 -3.18
C ILE A 76 -3.48 4.44 -3.80
N PHE A 77 -2.29 3.83 -3.84
CA PHE A 77 -2.11 2.49 -4.41
C PHE A 77 -2.88 1.42 -3.63
N SER A 78 -2.83 1.46 -2.30
CA SER A 78 -3.55 0.53 -1.43
C SER A 78 -5.06 0.71 -1.53
N GLY A 79 -5.54 1.95 -1.63
CA GLY A 79 -6.95 2.27 -1.87
C GLY A 79 -7.44 1.69 -3.20
N PHE A 80 -6.63 1.79 -4.26
CA PHE A 80 -6.94 1.16 -5.54
C PHE A 80 -7.00 -0.36 -5.43
N GLY A 81 -6.00 -1.00 -4.84
CA GLY A 81 -5.99 -2.46 -4.65
C GLY A 81 -7.19 -2.95 -3.84
N PHE A 82 -7.51 -2.27 -2.74
CA PHE A 82 -8.68 -2.55 -1.92
C PHE A 82 -9.98 -2.42 -2.73
N TYR A 83 -10.12 -1.35 -3.52
CA TYR A 83 -11.29 -1.13 -4.35
C TYR A 83 -11.50 -2.27 -5.37
N ILE A 84 -10.44 -2.69 -6.05
CA ILE A 84 -10.52 -3.78 -7.03
C ILE A 84 -10.90 -5.11 -6.37
N ASP A 85 -10.24 -5.47 -5.28
CA ASP A 85 -10.42 -6.79 -4.67
C ASP A 85 -11.73 -6.89 -3.85
N TYR A 86 -12.16 -5.82 -3.18
CA TYR A 86 -13.31 -5.87 -2.25
C TYR A 86 -14.58 -5.23 -2.78
N ILE A 87 -14.47 -4.14 -3.54
CA ILE A 87 -15.64 -3.44 -4.07
C ILE A 87 -16.02 -4.00 -5.42
N LYS A 88 -15.06 -4.12 -6.34
CA LYS A 88 -15.29 -4.71 -7.66
C LYS A 88 -15.25 -6.24 -7.64
N LYS A 89 -14.56 -6.85 -6.68
CA LYS A 89 -14.39 -8.32 -6.56
C LYS A 89 -13.90 -8.95 -7.87
N ILE A 90 -13.04 -8.23 -8.59
CA ILE A 90 -12.50 -8.70 -9.86
C ILE A 90 -11.28 -9.57 -9.56
N GLU A 91 -11.33 -10.83 -9.97
CA GLU A 91 -10.15 -11.68 -10.06
C GLU A 91 -9.25 -11.15 -11.19
N TRP A 92 -8.34 -10.25 -10.84
CA TRP A 92 -7.42 -9.65 -11.79
C TRP A 92 -6.60 -10.75 -12.50
N ARG A 93 -6.78 -10.86 -13.83
CA ARG A 93 -6.12 -11.76 -14.81
C ARG A 93 -6.82 -13.09 -15.15
N LYS A 94 -8.13 -13.06 -15.45
CA LYS A 94 -8.77 -13.94 -16.45
C LYS A 94 -10.00 -13.28 -17.11
N PRO A 95 -9.95 -12.89 -18.41
CA PRO A 95 -8.82 -12.28 -19.13
C PRO A 95 -8.48 -10.87 -18.61
N ILE A 96 -7.46 -10.20 -19.19
CA ILE A 96 -7.08 -8.81 -18.83
C ILE A 96 -8.24 -7.87 -19.13
N ASN A 97 -8.79 -7.23 -18.10
CA ASN A 97 -9.81 -6.21 -18.26
C ASN A 97 -9.16 -4.83 -18.48
N LYS A 98 -9.09 -4.39 -19.74
CA LYS A 98 -8.43 -3.13 -20.13
C LYS A 98 -9.06 -1.89 -19.50
N SER A 99 -10.38 -1.89 -19.28
CA SER A 99 -11.11 -0.74 -18.71
C SER A 99 -10.84 -0.51 -17.22
N VAL A 100 -10.08 -1.41 -16.60
CA VAL A 100 -9.68 -1.32 -15.19
C VAL A 100 -8.16 -1.15 -15.08
N MET A 101 -7.41 -1.49 -16.14
CA MET A 101 -5.95 -1.34 -16.17
C MET A 101 -5.54 0.12 -16.37
N PHE A 102 -6.39 0.89 -17.04
CA PHE A 102 -6.26 2.33 -17.23
C PHE A 102 -7.57 2.99 -16.75
N PRO A 103 -7.48 4.04 -15.92
CA PRO A 103 -8.65 4.83 -15.53
C PRO A 103 -9.30 5.54 -16.72
#